data_AF-A0A444KQJ4-F1
#
_entry.id   AF-A0A444KQJ4-F1
#
_cell.length_a   1.000
_cell.length_b   1.000
_cell.length_c   1.000
_cell.angle_alpha   90.00
_cell.angle_beta   90.00
_cell.angle_gamma   90.00
#
_symmetry.space_group_name_H-M   'P 1'
#
loop_
_entity.id
_entity.type
_entity.pdbx_description
1 polymer ?
#
loop_
_entity_poly.entity_id
_entity_poly.type
_entity_poly.pdbx_seq_one_letter_code
_entity_poly.pdbx_strand_id
1 'polypeptide(L)'
;MIGNLAGQLFTSHGTIVFVDPSSGEVRHGTFEHSPQNTLLVQQGALARLKFTEAGIDKEIVYLRDYSAIVGSKKFDSPDVLNILPGTLTPKIFRGREFGLEKGGKFLCAEPDGRITLSRPACETWELFHLREDAKESSGTITSHRIDGKIISFFITNRVDYIQSSLIRGDFYERDELELIKRLAPPGRAFVDIGANIGNHSILYRNFAAHLR
;
A
#
# COMPACT_ATOMS: atom_id res chain seq x y z
N MET A 1 -26.39 -9.81 5.80
CA MET A 1 -25.97 -8.58 6.51
C MET A 1 -24.84 -7.97 5.71
N ILE A 2 -25.08 -6.87 4.99
CA ILE A 2 -24.01 -6.15 4.29
C ILE A 2 -23.44 -5.19 5.34
N GLY A 3 -22.30 -5.57 5.94
CA GLY A 3 -21.67 -4.79 7.00
C GLY A 3 -21.25 -3.41 6.51
N ASN A 4 -21.26 -2.43 7.43
CA ASN A 4 -20.59 -1.16 7.19
C ASN A 4 -19.08 -1.45 7.08
N LEU A 5 -18.47 -1.07 5.95
CA LEU A 5 -17.03 -1.19 5.74
C LEU A 5 -16.43 0.20 5.72
N ALA A 6 -15.29 0.37 6.40
CA ALA A 6 -14.52 1.61 6.35
C ALA A 6 -13.03 1.26 6.27
N GLY A 7 -12.29 1.90 5.36
CA GLY A 7 -10.86 1.67 5.22
C GLY A 7 -10.17 2.64 4.28
N GLN A 8 -8.83 2.63 4.34
CA GLN A 8 -8.01 3.38 3.39
C GLN A 8 -8.15 2.74 2.00
N LEU A 9 -8.38 3.59 1.00
CA LEU A 9 -8.54 3.18 -0.39
C LEU A 9 -7.19 3.14 -1.10
N PHE A 10 -6.91 2.00 -1.73
CA PHE A 10 -5.72 1.78 -2.55
C PHE A 10 -6.11 1.51 -4.00
N THR A 11 -5.29 2.00 -4.92
CA THR A 11 -5.33 1.62 -6.34
C THR A 11 -4.72 0.23 -6.54
N SER A 12 -5.04 -0.44 -7.64
CA SER A 12 -4.34 -1.66 -8.11
C SER A 12 -2.82 -1.47 -8.28
N HIS A 13 -2.35 -0.24 -8.45
CA HIS A 13 -0.94 0.12 -8.63
C HIS A 13 -0.20 0.36 -7.29
N GLY A 14 -0.81 0.03 -6.16
CA GLY A 14 -0.17 0.15 -4.84
C GLY A 14 -0.13 1.57 -4.27
N THR A 15 -0.72 2.55 -4.95
CA THR A 15 -0.84 3.92 -4.45
C THR A 15 -2.08 4.11 -3.58
N ILE A 16 -2.05 5.08 -2.66
CA ILE A 16 -3.22 5.48 -1.86
C ILE A 16 -3.99 6.59 -2.54
N VAL A 17 -5.31 6.58 -2.38
CA VAL A 17 -6.17 7.72 -2.73
C VAL A 17 -6.18 8.70 -1.55
N PHE A 18 -6.10 9.99 -1.85
CA PHE A 18 -6.08 11.07 -0.87
C PHE A 18 -6.66 12.37 -1.44
N VAL A 19 -6.90 13.35 -0.58
CA VAL A 19 -7.18 14.74 -0.99
C VAL A 19 -5.90 15.55 -0.87
N ASP A 20 -5.46 16.20 -1.93
CA ASP A 20 -4.36 17.17 -1.89
C ASP A 20 -4.79 18.42 -1.10
N PRO A 21 -4.19 18.72 0.07
CA PRO A 21 -4.60 19.85 0.91
C PRO A 21 -4.40 21.22 0.24
N SER A 22 -3.51 21.32 -0.75
CA SER A 22 -3.19 22.60 -1.40
C SER A 22 -4.23 23.01 -2.45
N SER A 23 -4.87 22.02 -3.08
CA SER A 23 -5.81 22.23 -4.18
C SER A 23 -7.24 21.79 -3.86
N GLY A 24 -7.40 20.80 -2.97
CA GLY A 24 -8.63 20.06 -2.72
C GLY A 24 -8.96 19.02 -3.80
N GLU A 25 -8.03 18.74 -4.72
CA GLU A 25 -8.17 17.68 -5.72
C GLU A 25 -8.03 16.30 -5.06
N VAL A 26 -8.85 15.34 -5.47
CA VAL A 26 -8.68 13.93 -5.10
C VAL A 26 -7.64 13.33 -6.04
N ARG A 27 -6.59 12.81 -5.45
CA ARG A 27 -5.41 12.29 -6.15
C ARG A 27 -5.05 10.91 -5.63
N HIS A 28 -4.11 10.26 -6.28
CA HIS A 28 -3.42 9.10 -5.73
C HIS A 28 -1.90 9.21 -5.89
N GLY A 29 -1.18 8.55 -4.98
CA GLY A 29 0.28 8.61 -4.90
C GLY A 29 0.86 7.58 -3.95
N THR A 30 2.20 7.50 -3.89
CA THR A 30 2.92 6.57 -3.01
C THR A 30 2.51 6.78 -1.55
N PHE A 31 2.41 5.71 -0.77
CA PHE A 31 1.96 5.78 0.62
C PHE A 31 2.87 6.66 1.48
N GLU A 32 4.18 6.67 1.20
CA GLU A 32 5.18 7.42 1.97
C GLU A 32 5.08 8.95 1.81
N HIS A 33 4.72 9.41 0.63
CA HIS A 33 4.73 10.84 0.27
C HIS A 33 3.34 11.46 0.19
N SER A 34 2.29 10.68 0.44
CA SER A 34 0.91 11.11 0.28
C SER A 34 0.20 11.14 1.63
N PRO A 35 -0.67 12.12 1.88
CA PRO A 35 -1.41 12.19 3.13
C PRO A 35 -2.44 11.06 3.23
N GLN A 36 -2.61 10.51 4.42
CA GLN A 36 -3.64 9.51 4.74
C GLN A 36 -4.87 10.22 5.31
N ASN A 37 -5.53 11.01 4.46
CA ASN A 37 -6.61 11.90 4.89
C ASN A 37 -7.99 11.53 4.33
N THR A 38 -8.12 10.36 3.69
CA THR A 38 -9.41 9.87 3.20
C THR A 38 -9.72 8.46 3.65
N LEU A 39 -10.99 8.17 3.88
CA LEU A 39 -11.49 6.82 4.17
C LEU A 39 -12.65 6.51 3.24
N LEU A 40 -12.62 5.38 2.53
CA LEU A 40 -13.80 4.91 1.84
C LEU A 40 -14.74 4.31 2.90
N VAL A 41 -15.97 4.79 2.94
CA VAL A 41 -17.02 4.29 3.83
C VAL A 41 -18.15 3.73 2.98
N GLN A 42 -18.46 2.45 3.15
CA GLN A 42 -19.56 1.77 2.48
C GLN A 42 -20.72 1.54 3.45
N GLN A 43 -21.91 1.94 3.02
CA GLN A 43 -23.19 1.75 3.71
C GLN A 43 -24.16 1.04 2.75
N GLY A 44 -24.35 -0.26 2.97
CA GLY A 44 -25.14 -1.09 2.05
C GLY A 44 -24.52 -1.15 0.65
N ALA A 45 -25.29 -0.75 -0.37
CA ALA A 45 -24.87 -0.79 -1.78
C ALA A 45 -24.07 0.44 -2.22
N LEU A 46 -24.00 1.48 -1.40
CA LEU A 46 -23.37 2.75 -1.73
C LEU A 46 -22.09 2.94 -0.90
N ALA A 47 -21.08 3.53 -1.51
CA ALA A 47 -19.86 3.96 -0.86
C ALA A 47 -19.62 5.44 -1.08
N ARG A 48 -18.93 6.09 -0.14
CA ARG A 48 -18.47 7.48 -0.25
C ARG A 48 -17.02 7.56 0.19
N LEU A 49 -16.21 8.38 -0.50
CA LEU A 49 -14.90 8.74 0.01
C LEU A 49 -15.06 9.87 1.03
N LYS A 50 -14.79 9.58 2.29
CA LYS A 50 -14.88 10.53 3.39
C LYS A 50 -13.57 11.30 3.51
N PHE A 51 -13.67 12.62 3.52
CA PHE A 51 -12.61 13.55 3.92
C PHE A 51 -13.19 14.52 4.95
N THR A 52 -12.45 14.77 6.03
CA THR A 52 -12.88 15.66 7.12
C THR A 52 -11.83 16.74 7.31
N GLU A 53 -12.26 18.00 7.26
CA GLU A 53 -11.41 19.17 7.49
C GLU A 53 -12.05 20.04 8.57
N ALA A 54 -11.25 20.41 9.58
CA ALA A 54 -11.73 21.16 10.75
C ALA A 54 -12.98 20.53 11.43
N GLY A 55 -13.05 19.19 11.44
CA GLY A 55 -14.18 18.45 12.01
C GLY A 55 -15.44 18.39 11.13
N ILE A 56 -15.40 18.96 9.93
CA ILE A 56 -16.52 19.00 8.99
C ILE A 56 -16.23 18.04 7.84
N ASP A 57 -17.18 17.12 7.59
CA ASP A 57 -17.13 16.25 6.42
C ASP A 57 -17.37 17.09 5.16
N LYS A 58 -16.43 17.04 4.22
CA LYS A 58 -16.54 17.74 2.95
C LYS A 58 -17.10 16.81 1.88
N GLU A 59 -17.91 17.38 1.00
CA GLU A 59 -18.45 16.65 -0.15
C GLU A 59 -17.40 16.55 -1.26
N ILE A 60 -17.30 15.36 -1.86
CA ILE A 60 -16.38 15.09 -2.98
C ILE A 60 -17.19 14.88 -4.25
N VAL A 61 -16.76 15.55 -5.32
CA VAL A 61 -17.28 15.38 -6.67
C VAL A 61 -16.30 14.61 -7.53
N TYR A 62 -16.85 13.73 -8.37
CA TYR A 62 -16.09 12.94 -9.32
C TYR A 62 -16.44 13.38 -10.73
N LEU A 63 -15.49 13.98 -11.44
CA LEU A 63 -15.68 14.56 -12.77
C LEU A 63 -14.84 13.82 -13.79
N ARG A 64 -15.13 14.10 -15.06
CA ARG A 64 -14.45 13.44 -16.20
C ARG A 64 -12.94 13.67 -16.21
N ASP A 65 -12.49 14.87 -15.83
CA ASP A 65 -11.10 15.29 -16.00
C ASP A 65 -10.32 15.33 -14.68
N TYR A 66 -11.03 15.37 -13.54
CA TYR A 66 -10.49 15.34 -12.18
C TYR A 66 -11.59 15.06 -11.17
N SER A 67 -11.24 14.90 -9.91
CA SER A 67 -12.19 14.81 -8.79
C SER A 67 -11.73 15.77 -7.71
N ALA A 68 -12.63 16.37 -6.94
CA ALA A 68 -12.26 17.41 -5.99
C ALA A 68 -13.29 17.56 -4.87
N ILE A 69 -12.89 18.26 -3.82
CA ILE A 69 -13.81 18.72 -2.77
C ILE A 69 -14.61 19.92 -3.28
N VAL A 70 -15.91 19.96 -2.94
CA VAL A 70 -16.77 21.11 -3.18
C VAL A 70 -16.32 22.32 -2.37
N GLY A 71 -16.15 23.48 -3.02
CA GLY A 71 -15.68 24.72 -2.41
C GLY A 71 -14.17 24.76 -2.18
N SER A 72 -13.42 23.90 -2.86
CA SER A 72 -11.96 23.92 -2.85
C SER A 72 -11.41 24.86 -3.92
N LYS A 73 -10.12 25.19 -3.84
CA LYS A 73 -9.43 25.99 -4.87
C LYS A 73 -9.55 25.36 -6.27
N LYS A 74 -9.57 24.03 -6.36
CA LYS A 74 -9.74 23.30 -7.63
C LYS A 74 -11.18 23.36 -8.14
N PHE A 75 -12.15 23.36 -7.24
CA PHE A 75 -13.58 23.33 -7.56
C PHE A 75 -14.36 24.32 -6.68
N ASP A 76 -14.47 25.54 -7.19
CA ASP A 76 -15.21 26.64 -6.57
C ASP A 76 -16.35 27.08 -7.50
N SER A 77 -17.30 26.16 -7.73
CA SER A 77 -18.48 26.45 -8.55
C SER A 77 -19.72 26.66 -7.67
N PRO A 78 -20.47 27.77 -7.85
CA PRO A 78 -21.71 28.02 -7.13
C PRO A 78 -22.87 27.10 -7.55
N ASP A 79 -22.74 26.33 -8.64
CA ASP A 79 -23.75 25.39 -9.15
C ASP A 79 -23.85 24.07 -8.34
N VAL A 80 -23.67 24.16 -7.03
CA VAL A 80 -23.71 23.03 -6.08
C VAL A 80 -25.07 22.31 -6.10
N LEU A 81 -26.13 22.99 -6.54
CA LEU A 81 -27.52 22.54 -6.47
C LEU A 81 -27.86 21.35 -7.39
N ASN A 82 -27.03 21.05 -8.40
CA ASN A 82 -27.23 19.90 -9.30
C ASN A 82 -26.14 18.83 -9.18
N ILE A 83 -25.25 18.95 -8.20
CA ILE A 83 -24.16 18.01 -8.00
C ILE A 83 -24.75 16.70 -7.44
N LEU A 84 -24.80 15.68 -8.30
CA LEU A 84 -25.17 14.31 -7.91
C LEU A 84 -24.36 13.90 -6.67
N PRO A 85 -24.98 13.30 -5.63
CA PRO A 85 -24.31 12.94 -4.38
C PRO A 85 -23.00 12.20 -4.65
N GLY A 86 -21.94 12.46 -3.89
CA GLY A 86 -20.61 11.83 -3.95
C GLY A 86 -20.62 10.34 -3.60
N THR A 87 -21.76 9.68 -3.74
CA THR A 87 -21.92 8.24 -3.61
C THR A 87 -21.52 7.54 -4.90
N LEU A 88 -20.87 6.39 -4.73
CA LEU A 88 -20.42 5.47 -5.76
C LEU A 88 -21.02 4.10 -5.46
N THR A 89 -21.18 3.28 -6.49
CA THR A 89 -21.59 1.89 -6.35
C THR A 89 -20.36 1.00 -6.51
N PRO A 90 -19.90 0.32 -5.45
CA PRO A 90 -18.83 -0.67 -5.59
C PRO A 90 -19.29 -1.84 -6.47
N LYS A 91 -18.46 -2.25 -7.44
CA LYS A 91 -18.65 -3.42 -8.29
C LYS A 91 -17.50 -4.38 -8.03
N ILE A 92 -17.79 -5.55 -7.47
CA ILE A 92 -16.77 -6.56 -7.15
C ILE A 92 -16.31 -7.24 -8.44
N PHE A 93 -15.00 -7.38 -8.62
CA PHE A 93 -14.42 -8.07 -9.78
C PHE A 93 -13.67 -9.35 -9.40
N ARG A 94 -12.65 -9.26 -8.55
CA ARG A 94 -11.85 -10.42 -8.13
C ARG A 94 -11.33 -10.25 -6.70
N GLY A 95 -11.52 -11.26 -5.86
CA GLY A 95 -11.00 -11.25 -4.49
C GLY A 95 -11.50 -10.03 -3.70
N ARG A 96 -10.56 -9.15 -3.31
CA ARG A 96 -10.83 -7.89 -2.60
C ARG A 96 -10.82 -6.65 -3.50
N GLU A 97 -10.67 -6.83 -4.80
CA GLU A 97 -10.64 -5.75 -5.78
C GLU A 97 -12.04 -5.43 -6.31
N PHE A 98 -12.32 -4.14 -6.41
CA PHE A 98 -13.59 -3.61 -6.88
C PHE A 98 -13.40 -2.33 -7.70
N GLY A 99 -14.30 -2.10 -8.64
CA GLY A 99 -14.48 -0.82 -9.30
C GLY A 99 -15.45 0.06 -8.52
N LEU A 100 -15.31 1.39 -8.64
CA LEU A 100 -16.24 2.36 -8.07
C LEU A 100 -17.01 3.04 -9.21
N GLU A 101 -18.31 2.78 -9.31
CA GLU A 101 -19.12 3.15 -10.47
C GLU A 101 -20.17 4.23 -10.13
N LYS A 102 -20.37 5.17 -11.05
CA LYS A 102 -21.48 6.13 -11.02
C LYS A 102 -21.88 6.51 -12.45
N GLY A 103 -23.16 6.40 -12.76
CA GLY A 103 -23.72 6.81 -14.05
C GLY A 103 -23.19 6.01 -15.24
N GLY A 104 -22.89 4.74 -15.05
CA GLY A 104 -22.29 3.86 -16.06
C GLY A 104 -20.81 4.12 -16.32
N LYS A 105 -20.15 4.90 -15.45
CA LYS A 105 -18.71 5.20 -15.53
C LYS A 105 -17.99 4.76 -14.27
N PHE A 106 -16.77 4.29 -14.43
CA PHE A 106 -15.88 3.91 -13.34
C PHE A 106 -14.89 5.02 -13.01
N LEU A 107 -14.56 5.09 -11.71
CA LEU A 107 -13.38 5.83 -11.27
C LEU A 107 -12.13 5.20 -11.84
N CYS A 108 -11.20 6.06 -12.26
CA CYS A 108 -9.92 5.72 -12.84
C CYS A 108 -8.82 6.45 -12.07
N ALA A 109 -7.83 5.70 -11.62
CA ALA A 109 -6.54 6.24 -11.23
C ALA A 109 -5.78 6.57 -12.52
N GLU A 110 -5.45 7.82 -12.79
CA GLU A 110 -4.73 8.20 -14.00
C GLU A 110 -3.21 8.09 -13.77
N PRO A 111 -2.40 7.79 -14.80
CA PRO A 111 -0.93 7.72 -14.65
C PRO A 111 -0.27 8.96 -14.04
N ASP A 112 -0.91 10.13 -14.16
CA ASP A 112 -0.45 11.41 -13.62
C ASP A 112 -0.92 11.71 -12.18
N GLY A 113 -1.55 10.73 -11.52
CA GLY A 113 -2.00 10.83 -10.14
C GLY A 113 -3.40 11.41 -9.96
N ARG A 114 -4.12 11.76 -11.04
CA ARG A 114 -5.52 12.22 -10.94
C ARG A 114 -6.47 11.05 -10.68
N ILE A 115 -7.58 11.34 -9.99
CA ILE A 115 -8.74 10.44 -9.95
C ILE A 115 -9.86 11.03 -10.85
N THR A 116 -10.31 10.28 -11.84
CA THR A 116 -11.35 10.71 -12.80
C THR A 116 -12.53 9.74 -12.84
N LEU A 117 -13.74 10.23 -13.13
CA LEU A 117 -14.93 9.40 -13.40
C LEU A 117 -15.24 9.46 -14.89
N SER A 118 -14.62 8.57 -15.67
CA SER A 118 -14.66 8.69 -17.14
C SER A 118 -14.76 7.36 -17.89
N ARG A 119 -14.41 6.24 -17.26
CA ARG A 119 -14.16 4.98 -17.96
C ARG A 119 -15.42 4.14 -18.09
N PRO A 120 -15.78 3.65 -19.30
CA PRO A 120 -16.98 2.83 -19.50
C PRO A 120 -16.79 1.37 -19.09
N ALA A 121 -15.55 0.92 -18.95
CA ALA A 121 -15.17 -0.41 -18.52
C ALA A 121 -14.25 -0.31 -17.31
N CYS A 122 -14.19 -1.39 -16.53
CA CYS A 122 -13.34 -1.47 -15.35
C CYS A 122 -12.21 -2.45 -15.63
N GLU A 123 -11.04 -1.90 -15.95
CA GLU A 123 -9.80 -2.61 -16.18
C GLU A 123 -8.81 -2.28 -15.04
N THR A 124 -7.52 -2.50 -15.24
CA THR A 124 -6.51 -2.36 -14.18
C THR A 124 -6.53 -1.00 -13.50
N TRP A 125 -6.71 0.11 -14.21
CA TRP A 125 -6.65 1.47 -13.63
C TRP A 125 -7.94 1.88 -12.89
N GLU A 126 -9.02 1.12 -13.05
CA GLU A 126 -10.30 1.37 -12.39
C GLU A 126 -10.53 0.45 -11.18
N LEU A 127 -9.57 -0.45 -10.91
CA LEU A 127 -9.61 -1.36 -9.77
C LEU A 127 -8.98 -0.74 -8.53
N PHE A 128 -9.72 -0.86 -7.43
CA PHE A 128 -9.34 -0.42 -6.10
C PHE A 128 -9.49 -1.55 -5.09
N HIS A 129 -8.87 -1.41 -3.93
CA HIS A 129 -9.04 -2.33 -2.81
C HIS A 129 -8.90 -1.59 -1.48
N LEU A 130 -9.46 -2.16 -0.42
CA LEU A 130 -9.27 -1.68 0.95
C LEU A 130 -8.12 -2.43 1.61
N ARG A 131 -7.34 -1.71 2.42
CA ARG A 131 -6.41 -2.33 3.38
C ARG A 131 -6.65 -1.75 4.76
N GLU A 132 -6.90 -2.64 5.70
CA GLU A 132 -6.79 -2.38 7.13
C GLU A 132 -5.29 -2.47 7.46
N ASP A 133 -4.73 -1.46 8.12
CA ASP A 133 -3.35 -1.43 8.63
C ASP A 133 -2.20 -1.51 7.60
N ALA A 134 -2.41 -1.00 6.38
CA ALA A 134 -1.33 -0.93 5.39
C ALA A 134 -0.15 -0.07 5.90
N LYS A 135 1.07 -0.58 5.71
CA LYS A 135 2.34 0.15 5.89
C LYS A 135 3.20 -0.08 4.66
N GLU A 136 3.77 0.99 4.12
CA GLU A 136 4.84 0.92 3.11
C GLU A 136 6.19 1.16 3.79
N SER A 137 7.26 0.60 3.24
CA SER A 137 8.62 0.90 3.65
C SER A 137 9.51 0.87 2.41
N SER A 138 10.18 1.97 2.14
CA SER A 138 11.21 2.11 1.12
C SER A 138 12.54 1.58 1.61
N GLY A 139 13.31 1.05 0.67
CA GLY A 139 14.62 0.49 0.95
C GLY A 139 15.40 0.13 -0.30
N THR A 140 16.61 -0.34 -0.13
CA THR A 140 17.47 -0.84 -1.20
C THR A 140 17.52 -2.35 -1.14
N ILE A 141 17.36 -3.04 -2.28
CA ILE A 141 17.72 -4.45 -2.37
C ILE A 141 19.21 -4.53 -2.70
N THR A 142 19.97 -5.20 -1.85
CA THR A 142 21.38 -5.54 -2.08
C THR A 142 21.49 -7.03 -2.30
N SER A 143 22.27 -7.46 -3.28
CA SER A 143 22.43 -8.87 -3.63
C SER A 143 23.91 -9.25 -3.61
N HIS A 144 24.23 -10.29 -2.86
CA HIS A 144 25.60 -10.75 -2.66
C HIS A 144 25.70 -12.26 -2.88
N ARG A 145 26.88 -12.72 -3.30
CA ARG A 145 27.19 -14.14 -3.32
C ARG A 145 27.88 -14.50 -2.00
N ILE A 146 27.20 -15.26 -1.15
CA ILE A 146 27.67 -15.68 0.18
C ILE A 146 27.68 -17.21 0.19
N ASP A 147 28.82 -17.82 0.51
CA ASP A 147 29.02 -19.27 0.53
C ASP A 147 28.47 -19.98 -0.72
N GLY A 148 28.70 -19.38 -1.90
CA GLY A 148 28.28 -19.91 -3.20
C GLY A 148 26.80 -19.68 -3.57
N LYS A 149 25.99 -19.08 -2.69
CA LYS A 149 24.57 -18.77 -2.96
C LYS A 149 24.35 -17.27 -3.15
N ILE A 150 23.44 -16.90 -4.04
CA ILE A 150 23.00 -15.51 -4.17
C ILE A 150 21.94 -15.25 -3.11
N ILE A 151 22.22 -14.32 -2.21
CA ILE A 151 21.29 -13.88 -1.17
C ILE A 151 21.00 -12.41 -1.42
N SER A 152 19.71 -12.04 -1.35
CA SER A 152 19.24 -10.66 -1.48
C SER A 152 18.67 -10.17 -0.16
N PHE A 153 19.10 -9.00 0.29
CA PHE A 153 18.64 -8.35 1.50
C PHE A 153 17.90 -7.05 1.16
N PHE A 154 16.76 -6.83 1.80
CA PHE A 154 16.04 -5.56 1.74
C PHE A 154 16.49 -4.67 2.91
N ILE A 155 17.07 -3.52 2.57
CA ILE A 155 17.74 -2.62 3.50
C ILE A 155 16.93 -1.34 3.63
N THR A 156 16.37 -1.09 4.80
CA THR A 156 15.59 0.12 5.13
C THR A 156 16.34 1.09 6.03
N ASN A 157 17.34 0.60 6.79
CA ASN A 157 18.13 1.42 7.69
C ASN A 157 19.62 1.08 7.56
N ARG A 158 20.38 1.95 6.90
CA ARG A 158 21.82 1.73 6.64
C ARG A 158 22.72 1.90 7.86
N VAL A 159 22.25 2.57 8.91
CA VAL A 159 23.01 2.79 10.15
C VAL A 159 22.69 1.76 11.23
N ASP A 160 21.71 0.88 11.00
CA ASP A 160 21.47 -0.29 11.84
C ASP A 160 22.66 -1.26 11.73
N TYR A 161 23.18 -1.74 12.87
CA TYR A 161 24.39 -2.58 12.92
C TYR A 161 24.24 -3.89 12.14
N ILE A 162 23.06 -4.51 12.19
CA ILE A 162 22.80 -5.77 11.49
C ILE A 162 22.76 -5.49 9.98
N GLN A 163 21.93 -4.53 9.55
CA GLN A 163 21.79 -4.17 8.15
C GLN A 163 23.10 -3.62 7.55
N SER A 164 23.94 -2.97 8.34
CA SER A 164 25.28 -2.52 7.92
C SER A 164 26.16 -3.69 7.48
N SER A 165 26.09 -4.83 8.16
CA SER A 165 26.79 -6.06 7.73
C SER A 165 26.17 -6.65 6.47
N LEU A 166 24.83 -6.70 6.39
CA LEU A 166 24.13 -7.23 5.21
C LEU A 166 24.47 -6.45 3.94
N ILE A 167 24.58 -5.11 4.01
CA ILE A 167 25.00 -4.24 2.91
C ILE A 167 26.43 -4.56 2.44
N ARG A 168 27.31 -4.97 3.34
CA ARG A 168 28.69 -5.36 3.02
C ARG A 168 28.77 -6.78 2.44
N GLY A 169 27.64 -7.48 2.35
CA GLY A 169 27.55 -8.82 1.77
C GLY A 169 27.93 -9.93 2.73
N ASP A 170 27.68 -9.74 4.03
CA ASP A 170 27.85 -10.81 5.01
C ASP A 170 26.77 -10.75 6.10
N PHE A 171 26.58 -11.86 6.80
CA PHE A 171 25.68 -11.92 7.96
C PHE A 171 26.30 -11.22 9.16
N TYR A 172 25.48 -10.54 9.96
CA TYR A 172 25.90 -10.04 11.26
C TYR A 172 26.22 -11.23 12.18
N GLU A 173 27.24 -11.12 13.05
CA GLU A 173 27.72 -12.23 13.91
C GLU A 173 28.10 -13.51 13.14
N ARG A 174 28.80 -13.34 12.00
CA ARG A 174 29.18 -14.43 11.07
C ARG A 174 29.92 -15.57 11.77
N ASP A 175 30.87 -15.26 12.64
CA ASP A 175 31.73 -16.24 13.31
C ASP A 175 30.94 -17.08 14.32
N GLU A 176 30.09 -16.43 15.12
CA GLU A 176 29.16 -17.08 16.05
C GLU A 176 28.18 -17.99 15.30
N LEU A 177 27.67 -17.54 14.15
CA LEU A 177 26.76 -18.33 13.34
C LEU A 177 27.42 -19.57 12.74
N GLU A 178 28.67 -19.49 12.30
CA GLU A 178 29.42 -20.69 11.88
C GLU A 178 29.68 -21.64 13.07
N LEU A 179 29.97 -21.11 14.26
CA LEU A 179 30.16 -21.95 15.45
C LEU A 179 28.88 -22.71 15.79
N ILE A 180 27.73 -22.02 15.86
CA ILE A 180 26.47 -22.68 16.17
C ILE A 180 26.09 -23.67 15.05
N LYS A 181 26.33 -23.35 13.78
CA LYS A 181 26.12 -24.26 12.64
C LYS A 181 26.96 -25.54 12.75
N ARG A 182 28.22 -25.44 13.21
CA ARG A 182 29.09 -26.61 13.43
C ARG A 182 28.62 -27.48 14.60
N LEU A 183 28.04 -26.87 15.63
CA LEU A 183 27.56 -27.57 16.83
C LEU A 183 26.15 -28.14 16.64
N ALA A 184 25.38 -27.61 15.70
CA ALA A 184 24.01 -28.05 15.42
C ALA A 184 23.99 -29.39 14.65
N PRO A 185 23.35 -30.45 15.19
CA PRO A 185 23.19 -31.69 14.46
C PRO A 185 22.29 -31.50 13.23
N PRO A 186 22.61 -32.14 12.08
CA PRO A 186 21.72 -32.12 10.92
C PRO A 186 20.32 -32.65 11.26
N GLY A 187 19.29 -32.08 10.63
CA GLY A 187 17.90 -32.54 10.75
C GLY A 187 17.18 -32.20 12.06
N ARG A 188 17.75 -31.36 12.92
CA ARG A 188 17.08 -30.84 14.12
C ARG A 188 16.30 -29.55 13.83
N ALA A 189 15.25 -29.31 14.62
CA ALA A 189 14.53 -28.05 14.60
C ALA A 189 15.38 -26.94 15.22
N PHE A 190 15.46 -25.80 14.54
CA PHE A 190 16.14 -24.60 15.02
C PHE A 190 15.09 -23.54 15.38
N VAL A 191 15.27 -22.86 16.52
CA VAL A 191 14.38 -21.79 16.99
C VAL A 191 15.18 -20.50 17.09
N ASP A 192 14.78 -19.48 16.32
CA ASP A 192 15.39 -18.15 16.30
C ASP A 192 14.56 -17.19 17.17
N ILE A 193 14.97 -17.01 18.42
CA ILE A 193 14.29 -16.11 19.35
C ILE A 193 14.81 -14.69 19.14
N GLY A 194 13.91 -13.77 18.82
CA GLY A 194 14.30 -12.39 18.52
C GLY A 194 14.86 -12.19 17.11
N ALA A 195 14.37 -12.99 16.15
CA ALA A 195 14.86 -13.02 14.76
C ALA A 195 14.98 -11.63 14.08
N ASN A 196 14.22 -10.62 14.53
CA ASN A 196 14.23 -9.26 13.98
C ASN A 196 14.04 -9.26 12.44
N ILE A 197 15.07 -8.92 11.68
CA ILE A 197 15.08 -8.92 10.20
C ILE A 197 15.47 -10.28 9.60
N GLY A 198 15.57 -11.33 10.41
CA GLY A 198 15.83 -12.70 10.00
C GLY A 198 17.29 -13.02 9.67
N ASN A 199 18.26 -12.28 10.21
CA ASN A 199 19.70 -12.52 9.97
C ASN A 199 20.08 -13.99 10.20
N HIS A 200 19.77 -14.53 11.38
CA HIS A 200 20.10 -15.92 11.75
C HIS A 200 19.23 -16.92 11.00
N SER A 201 17.91 -16.69 10.96
CA SER A 201 16.95 -17.51 10.22
C SER A 201 17.34 -17.75 8.75
N ILE A 202 17.74 -16.70 8.01
CA ILE A 202 18.14 -16.80 6.60
C ILE A 202 19.42 -17.63 6.46
N LEU A 203 20.39 -17.42 7.35
CA LEU A 203 21.64 -18.18 7.33
C LEU A 203 21.38 -19.67 7.54
N TYR A 204 20.61 -20.04 8.57
CA TYR A 204 20.30 -21.44 8.86
C TYR A 204 19.55 -22.13 7.72
N ARG A 205 18.52 -21.46 7.18
CA ARG A 205 17.75 -22.00 6.05
C ARG A 205 18.63 -22.26 4.84
N ASN A 206 19.54 -21.34 4.52
CA ASN A 206 20.34 -21.43 3.30
C ASN A 206 21.59 -22.30 3.47
N PHE A 207 22.21 -22.36 4.64
CA PHE A 207 23.55 -22.94 4.79
C PHE A 207 23.66 -24.05 5.84
N ALA A 208 22.64 -24.27 6.68
CA ALA A 208 22.63 -25.35 7.66
C ALA A 208 21.60 -26.45 7.33
N ALA A 209 20.47 -26.11 6.71
CA ALA A 209 19.36 -27.05 6.47
C ALA A 209 19.62 -28.11 5.37
N HIS A 210 20.75 -28.07 4.68
CA HIS A 210 21.06 -28.93 3.52
C HIS A 210 22.33 -29.78 3.67
N LEU A 211 22.83 -29.99 4.89
CA LEU A 211 23.83 -31.05 5.11
C LEU A 211 23.13 -32.41 5.05
N ARG A 212 22.86 -32.86 3.82
CA ARG A 212 22.60 -34.26 3.44
C ARG A 212 23.82 -34.82 2.77
#